data_AF-A0A8X8YNX5-F1
#
_entry.id   AF-A0A8X8YNX5-F1
#
_cell.length_a   1.000
_cell.length_b   1.000
_cell.length_c   1.000
_cell.angle_alpha   90.00
_cell.angle_beta   90.00
_cell.angle_gamma   90.00
#
_symmetry.space_group_name_H-M   'P 1'
#
loop_
_entity.id
_entity.type
_entity.pdbx_description
1 polymer ?
#
loop_
_entity_poly.entity_id
_entity_poly.type
_entity_poly.pdbx_seq_one_letter_code
_entity_poly.pdbx_strand_id
1 'polypeptide(L)'
;MDGQGDRGDVQGGEVRWYVMTDDDTVLFVDNLVGVLSKYDHNKYFYVGMNSECFVCNVVHSFGMAFGGGGYALSYPLAKAVAENMDLCLKRYPFLYGSDLILQSCIADLGVSLTQEPVLGRVTAYRRASPWGLSVCRGGRSPDNVTVIRILSPSKRLDWQRDGGKRECCDVDEVDADALQVKLRDCGANEILL
;
A
#
# COMPACT_ATOMS: atom_id res chain seq x y z
N MET A 1 -24.85 31.19 25.56
CA MET A 1 -24.03 31.87 24.53
C MET A 1 -22.78 31.01 24.33
N ASP A 2 -22.90 29.75 23.94
CA ASP A 2 -23.34 29.22 22.64
C ASP A 2 -22.48 29.72 21.49
N GLY A 3 -21.72 28.78 20.92
CA GLY A 3 -20.84 28.95 19.76
C GLY A 3 -20.46 27.57 19.22
N GLN A 4 -21.48 26.78 18.89
CA GLN A 4 -21.39 25.48 18.22
C GLN A 4 -20.79 25.69 16.81
N GLY A 5 -19.58 25.17 16.58
CA GLY A 5 -18.99 25.05 15.25
C GLY A 5 -19.38 23.71 14.64
N ASP A 6 -20.48 23.73 13.89
CA ASP A 6 -21.01 22.64 13.08
C ASP A 6 -19.97 22.18 12.04
N ARG A 7 -19.33 21.01 12.28
CA ARG A 7 -18.70 20.25 11.21
C ARG A 7 -19.80 19.37 10.63
N GLY A 8 -20.33 19.83 9.50
CA GLY A 8 -21.34 19.13 8.72
C GLY A 8 -20.99 17.66 8.56
N ASP A 9 -21.84 16.83 9.16
CA ASP A 9 -21.85 15.39 9.03
C ASP A 9 -22.28 15.08 7.59
N VAL A 10 -21.35 14.60 6.78
CA VAL A 10 -21.68 14.04 5.46
C VAL A 10 -22.47 12.77 5.76
N GLN A 11 -23.80 12.81 5.55
CA GLN A 11 -24.65 11.61 5.52
C GLN A 11 -24.22 10.73 4.34
N GLY A 12 -23.22 9.88 4.58
CA GLY A 12 -22.66 8.90 3.68
C GLY A 12 -22.27 7.67 4.50
N GLY A 13 -22.50 6.47 3.95
CA GLY A 13 -22.40 5.21 4.68
C GLY A 13 -21.17 5.09 5.59
N GLU A 14 -21.37 4.49 6.75
CA GLU A 14 -20.35 4.24 7.77
C GLU A 14 -19.06 3.69 7.15
N VAL A 15 -17.94 4.39 7.40
CA VAL A 15 -16.61 3.99 6.90
C VAL A 15 -16.19 2.68 7.58
N ARG A 16 -15.83 1.68 6.78
CA ARG A 16 -15.46 0.33 7.28
C ARG A 16 -13.96 0.08 7.33
N TRP A 17 -13.22 0.68 6.41
CA TRP A 17 -11.79 0.44 6.21
C TRP A 17 -11.08 1.73 5.83
N TYR A 18 -9.87 1.91 6.35
CA TYR A 18 -8.91 2.91 5.92
C TYR A 18 -7.75 2.21 5.23
N VAL A 19 -7.31 2.73 4.09
CA VAL A 19 -6.21 2.16 3.32
C VAL A 19 -5.11 3.21 3.19
N MET A 20 -3.89 2.85 3.57
CA MET A 20 -2.70 3.67 3.39
C MET A 20 -1.85 3.08 2.26
N THR A 21 -1.37 3.94 1.36
CA THR A 21 -0.47 3.60 0.26
C THR A 21 0.46 4.77 -0.02
N ASP A 22 1.57 4.48 -0.70
CA ASP A 22 2.42 5.51 -1.31
C ASP A 22 1.75 6.08 -2.58
N ASP A 23 2.22 7.22 -3.06
CA ASP A 23 1.68 7.92 -4.24
C ASP A 23 2.04 7.25 -5.58
N ASP A 24 2.98 6.32 -5.55
CA ASP A 24 3.39 5.45 -6.66
C ASP A 24 2.72 4.05 -6.62
N THR A 25 1.77 3.83 -5.71
CA THR A 25 1.05 2.56 -5.56
C THR A 25 -0.26 2.54 -6.36
N VAL A 26 -0.47 1.49 -7.16
CA VAL A 26 -1.73 1.28 -7.91
C VAL A 26 -2.65 0.31 -7.18
N LEU A 27 -3.88 0.76 -6.87
CA LEU A 27 -4.90 -0.08 -6.23
C LEU A 27 -5.95 -0.58 -7.22
N PHE A 28 -6.21 -1.89 -7.19
CA PHE A 28 -7.38 -2.49 -7.83
C PHE A 28 -8.52 -2.55 -6.81
N VAL A 29 -9.38 -1.53 -6.80
CA VAL A 29 -10.41 -1.35 -5.76
C VAL A 29 -11.33 -2.56 -5.64
N ASP A 30 -11.78 -3.16 -6.74
CA ASP A 30 -12.65 -4.34 -6.70
C ASP A 30 -11.96 -5.55 -6.05
N ASN A 31 -10.67 -5.76 -6.35
CA ASN A 31 -9.87 -6.81 -5.74
C ASN A 31 -9.70 -6.55 -4.23
N LEU A 32 -9.39 -5.31 -3.87
CA LEU A 32 -9.24 -4.87 -2.49
C LEU A 32 -10.54 -5.09 -1.70
N VAL A 33 -11.68 -4.66 -2.23
CA VAL A 33 -13.00 -4.92 -1.63
C VAL A 33 -13.25 -6.42 -1.49
N GLY A 34 -12.91 -7.22 -2.51
CA GLY A 34 -12.98 -8.68 -2.46
C GLY A 34 -12.17 -9.28 -1.31
N VAL A 35 -10.94 -8.82 -1.11
CA VAL A 35 -10.06 -9.25 0.00
C VAL A 35 -10.63 -8.82 1.35
N LEU A 36 -10.98 -7.54 1.50
CA LEU A 36 -11.46 -6.98 2.77
C LEU A 36 -12.83 -7.52 3.18
N SER A 37 -13.65 -7.98 2.22
CA SER A 37 -14.96 -8.60 2.47
C SER A 37 -14.88 -9.91 3.27
N LYS A 38 -13.71 -10.54 3.34
CA LYS A 38 -13.47 -11.77 4.12
C LYS A 38 -13.46 -11.50 5.63
N TYR A 39 -13.26 -10.24 6.04
CA TYR A 39 -13.00 -9.87 7.43
C TYR A 39 -14.17 -9.08 8.04
N ASP A 40 -14.41 -9.31 9.33
CA ASP A 40 -15.39 -8.56 10.11
C ASP A 40 -14.84 -7.17 10.47
N HIS A 41 -15.27 -6.16 9.70
CA HIS A 41 -14.83 -4.77 9.86
C HIS A 41 -15.13 -4.13 11.23
N ASN A 42 -15.93 -4.78 12.08
CA ASN A 42 -16.18 -4.33 13.46
C ASN A 42 -15.10 -4.77 14.45
N LYS A 43 -14.16 -5.61 14.02
CA LYS A 43 -13.02 -6.09 14.83
C LYS A 43 -11.74 -5.39 14.42
N TYR A 44 -10.69 -5.53 15.23
CA TYR A 44 -9.38 -4.99 14.91
C TYR A 44 -8.69 -5.85 13.86
N PHE A 45 -8.46 -5.27 12.68
CA PHE A 45 -7.73 -5.90 11.60
C PHE A 45 -6.70 -4.94 11.03
N TYR A 46 -5.45 -5.41 10.98
CA TYR A 46 -4.34 -4.81 10.26
C TYR A 46 -3.96 -5.76 9.13
N VAL A 47 -4.32 -5.41 7.90
CA VAL A 47 -4.22 -6.30 6.73
C VAL A 47 -3.22 -5.71 5.74
N GLY A 48 -2.26 -6.51 5.28
CA GLY A 48 -1.26 -6.06 4.31
C GLY A 48 -0.24 -7.15 4.04
N MET A 49 0.97 -6.77 3.62
CA MET A 49 2.07 -7.71 3.41
C MET A 49 3.41 -7.13 3.85
N ASN A 50 4.30 -8.00 4.33
CA ASN A 50 5.69 -7.64 4.60
C ASN A 50 6.46 -7.42 3.28
N SER A 51 7.72 -6.97 3.37
CA SER A 51 8.50 -6.71 2.15
C SER A 51 8.98 -8.02 1.52
N GLU A 52 9.06 -8.07 0.19
CA GLU A 52 9.78 -9.15 -0.50
C GLU A 52 11.30 -9.11 -0.20
N CYS A 53 11.80 -7.95 0.21
CA CYS A 53 13.17 -7.76 0.65
C CYS A 53 13.40 -8.32 2.06
N PHE A 54 14.20 -9.38 2.14
CA PHE A 54 14.58 -10.00 3.42
C PHE A 54 15.24 -9.03 4.40
N VAL A 55 16.20 -8.22 3.93
CA VAL A 55 16.94 -7.27 4.77
C VAL A 55 16.00 -6.22 5.36
N CYS A 56 15.01 -5.77 4.58
CA CYS A 56 14.01 -4.81 4.98
C CYS A 56 13.17 -5.35 6.14
N ASN A 57 12.77 -6.62 6.07
CA ASN A 57 12.04 -7.27 7.16
C ASN A 57 12.90 -7.45 8.42
N VAL A 58 14.20 -7.70 8.27
CA VAL A 58 15.15 -7.78 9.40
C VAL A 58 15.35 -6.43 10.08
N VAL A 59 15.48 -5.36 9.30
CA VAL A 59 15.73 -4.00 9.82
C VAL A 59 14.47 -3.38 10.42
N HIS A 60 13.31 -3.62 9.82
CA HIS A 60 12.04 -3.08 10.27
C HIS A 60 11.28 -4.11 11.13
N SER A 61 10.47 -4.97 10.52
CA SER A 61 9.76 -6.03 11.22
C SER A 61 9.13 -7.02 10.24
N PHE A 62 9.14 -8.30 10.58
CA PHE A 62 8.36 -9.32 9.87
C PHE A 62 6.84 -9.20 10.13
N GLY A 63 6.45 -8.43 11.15
CA GLY A 63 5.06 -8.14 11.49
C GLY A 63 4.57 -6.78 11.02
N MET A 64 5.30 -6.11 10.12
CA MET A 64 4.93 -4.81 9.54
C MET A 64 4.45 -4.97 8.10
N ALA A 65 3.33 -4.33 7.77
CA ALA A 65 2.96 -4.10 6.39
C ALA A 65 3.70 -2.87 5.85
N PHE A 66 4.29 -3.00 4.67
CA PHE A 66 5.06 -1.92 4.04
C PHE A 66 4.15 -1.04 3.17
N GLY A 67 4.29 0.28 3.30
CA GLY A 67 3.45 1.31 2.67
C GLY A 67 3.45 1.25 1.15
N GLY A 68 4.58 0.94 0.52
CA GLY A 68 4.69 0.78 -0.94
C GLY A 68 3.87 -0.39 -1.52
N GLY A 69 3.46 -1.37 -0.68
CA GLY A 69 2.49 -2.39 -1.08
C GLY A 69 1.05 -2.05 -0.68
N GLY A 70 0.89 -1.02 0.15
CA GLY A 70 -0.35 -0.65 0.79
C GLY A 70 -0.76 -1.57 1.94
N TYR A 71 -1.57 -1.03 2.86
CA TYR A 71 -2.23 -1.81 3.90
C TYR A 71 -3.55 -1.19 4.33
N ALA A 72 -4.43 -2.03 4.89
CA ALA A 72 -5.74 -1.65 5.36
C ALA A 72 -5.87 -1.81 6.87
N LEU A 73 -6.55 -0.85 7.49
CA LEU A 73 -6.98 -0.89 8.88
C LEU A 73 -8.50 -0.92 8.90
N SER A 74 -9.08 -1.80 9.72
CA SER A 74 -10.50 -1.70 10.02
C SER A 74 -10.79 -0.38 10.76
N TYR A 75 -11.98 0.18 10.56
CA TYR A 75 -12.39 1.43 11.19
C TYR A 75 -12.12 1.49 12.70
N PRO A 76 -12.55 0.51 13.53
CA PRO A 76 -12.34 0.60 14.98
C PRO A 76 -10.86 0.53 15.36
N LEU A 77 -10.00 -0.16 14.58
CA LEU A 77 -8.56 -0.15 14.80
C LEU A 77 -7.95 1.20 14.44
N ALA A 78 -8.29 1.75 13.27
CA ALA A 78 -7.79 3.06 12.84
C ALA A 78 -8.14 4.17 13.85
N LYS A 79 -9.37 4.12 14.38
CA LYS A 79 -9.81 5.03 15.44
C LYS A 79 -8.96 4.89 16.71
N ALA A 80 -8.78 3.65 17.20
CA ALA A 80 -7.98 3.40 18.41
C ALA A 80 -6.52 3.84 18.25
N VAL A 81 -5.93 3.62 17.07
CA VAL A 81 -4.58 4.08 16.75
C VAL A 81 -4.50 5.60 16.73
N ALA A 82 -5.45 6.29 16.09
CA ALA A 82 -5.48 7.75 16.04
C ALA A 82 -5.61 8.39 17.43
N GLU A 83 -6.45 7.82 18.31
CA GLU A 83 -6.64 8.29 19.69
C GLU A 83 -5.38 8.11 20.56
N ASN A 84 -4.50 7.16 20.23
CA ASN A 84 -3.29 6.85 21.01
C ASN A 84 -1.99 7.28 20.33
N MET A 85 -2.06 7.92 19.16
CA MET A 85 -0.90 8.22 18.31
C MET A 85 0.13 9.09 19.04
N ASP A 86 -0.29 10.15 19.71
CA ASP A 86 0.61 11.07 20.43
C ASP A 86 1.42 10.36 21.52
N LEU A 87 0.81 9.40 22.22
CA LEU A 87 1.47 8.59 23.23
C LEU A 87 2.44 7.60 22.59
N CYS A 88 2.05 6.99 21.47
CA CYS A 88 2.90 6.08 20.71
C CYS A 88 4.15 6.79 20.17
N LEU A 89 4.01 7.97 19.57
CA LEU A 89 5.14 8.76 19.06
C LEU A 89 6.14 9.14 20.16
N LYS A 90 5.64 9.47 21.35
CA LYS A 90 6.49 9.74 22.52
C LYS A 90 7.19 8.48 23.05
N ARG A 91 6.56 7.31 22.92
CA ARG A 91 7.13 6.02 23.33
C ARG A 91 8.23 5.55 22.38
N TYR A 92 8.09 5.83 21.09
CA TYR A 92 9.00 5.37 20.04
C TYR A 92 9.71 6.51 19.30
N PRO A 93 10.40 7.44 19.99
CA PRO A 93 11.00 8.61 19.35
C PRO A 93 12.20 8.28 18.45
N PHE A 94 12.73 7.06 18.55
CA PHE A 94 13.92 6.60 17.82
C PHE A 94 13.58 5.74 16.61
N LEU A 95 12.31 5.35 16.43
CA LEU A 95 11.91 4.58 15.26
C LEU A 95 11.87 5.47 14.02
N TYR A 96 12.33 4.93 12.91
CA TYR A 96 12.39 5.63 11.63
C TYR A 96 11.47 4.95 10.60
N GLY A 97 10.70 5.76 9.88
CA GLY A 97 9.70 5.31 8.91
C GLY A 97 8.29 5.25 9.51
N SER A 98 7.32 5.78 8.78
CA SER A 98 5.90 5.82 9.17
C SER A 98 5.34 4.43 9.44
N ASP A 99 5.65 3.45 8.59
CA ASP A 99 5.12 2.10 8.70
C ASP A 99 5.59 1.39 9.96
N LEU A 100 6.86 1.58 10.34
CA LEU A 100 7.45 0.95 11.52
C LEU A 100 6.87 1.55 12.81
N ILE A 101 6.69 2.87 12.82
CA ILE A 101 6.02 3.57 13.92
C ILE A 101 4.58 3.06 14.04
N LEU A 102 3.83 3.05 12.93
CA LEU A 102 2.43 2.63 12.95
C LEU A 102 2.28 1.16 13.38
N GLN A 103 3.12 0.27 12.87
CA GLN A 103 3.14 -1.12 13.30
C GLN A 103 3.40 -1.25 14.81
N SER A 104 4.32 -0.45 15.35
CA SER A 104 4.60 -0.44 16.79
C SER A 104 3.39 0.04 17.60
N CYS A 105 2.70 1.09 17.14
CA CYS A 105 1.46 1.56 17.78
C CYS A 105 0.34 0.51 17.73
N ILE A 106 0.20 -0.20 16.61
CA ILE A 106 -0.79 -1.27 16.45
C ILE A 106 -0.46 -2.47 17.34
N ALA A 107 0.82 -2.80 17.47
CA ALA A 107 1.28 -3.88 18.35
C ALA A 107 1.04 -3.58 19.83
N ASP A 108 1.15 -2.31 20.25
CA ASP A 108 0.77 -1.86 21.60
C ASP A 108 -0.72 -2.09 21.91
N LEU A 109 -1.58 -2.10 20.88
CA LEU A 109 -3.00 -2.45 20.99
C LEU A 109 -3.25 -3.97 20.94
N GLY A 110 -2.19 -4.79 20.87
CA GLY A 110 -2.27 -6.25 20.84
C GLY A 110 -2.69 -6.84 19.49
N VAL A 111 -2.58 -6.07 18.40
CA VAL A 111 -2.99 -6.49 17.06
C VAL A 111 -1.77 -6.87 16.23
N SER A 112 -1.81 -8.06 15.62
CA SER A 112 -0.77 -8.53 14.70
C SER A 112 -1.16 -8.32 13.25
N LEU A 113 -0.15 -8.26 12.37
CA LEU A 113 -0.36 -8.22 10.93
C LEU A 113 -1.08 -9.48 10.43
N THR A 114 -2.14 -9.27 9.65
CA THR A 114 -2.81 -10.28 8.84
C THR A 114 -2.23 -10.22 7.43
N GLN A 115 -1.42 -11.21 7.07
CA GLN A 115 -0.75 -11.23 5.76
C GLN A 115 -1.69 -11.71 4.65
N GLU A 116 -1.87 -10.90 3.60
CA GLU A 116 -2.62 -11.26 2.39
C GLU A 116 -1.66 -11.40 1.20
N PRO A 117 -1.38 -12.62 0.72
CA PRO A 117 -0.45 -12.88 -0.38
C PRO A 117 -0.82 -12.21 -1.69
N VAL A 118 0.13 -11.45 -2.23
CA VAL A 118 0.20 -11.16 -3.67
C VAL A 118 1.10 -12.22 -4.30
N LEU A 119 0.63 -12.88 -5.37
CA LEU A 119 1.22 -14.10 -5.94
C LEU A 119 2.53 -13.86 -6.72
N GLY A 120 3.62 -14.55 -6.34
CA GLY A 120 4.67 -15.12 -7.22
C GLY A 120 5.76 -14.21 -7.83
N ARG A 121 6.90 -14.82 -8.26
CA ARG A 121 8.11 -14.17 -8.86
C ARG A 121 7.88 -13.40 -10.17
N VAL A 122 6.69 -13.53 -10.76
CA VAL A 122 6.16 -12.60 -11.75
C VAL A 122 4.84 -12.15 -11.14
N THR A 123 4.83 -10.91 -10.66
CA THR A 123 3.64 -10.41 -9.99
C THR A 123 2.69 -9.92 -11.07
N ALA A 124 1.71 -10.76 -11.39
CA ALA A 124 0.65 -10.44 -12.34
C ALA A 124 -0.57 -9.94 -11.56
N TYR A 125 -0.81 -8.64 -11.65
CA TYR A 125 -2.00 -8.02 -11.09
C TYR A 125 -3.10 -8.04 -12.14
N ARG A 126 -4.20 -8.73 -11.83
CA ARG A 126 -5.36 -8.82 -12.72
C ARG A 126 -6.54 -8.09 -12.11
N ARG A 127 -7.13 -7.18 -12.89
CA ARG A 127 -8.36 -6.48 -12.54
C ARG A 127 -9.53 -7.48 -12.43
N ALA A 128 -10.28 -7.41 -11.32
CA ALA A 128 -11.47 -8.26 -11.14
C ALA A 128 -12.64 -7.89 -12.06
N SER A 129 -12.86 -6.59 -12.30
CA SER A 129 -13.95 -6.08 -13.15
C SER A 129 -13.54 -4.82 -13.93
N PRO A 130 -14.04 -4.61 -15.15
CA PRO A 130 -13.81 -3.36 -15.89
C PRO A 130 -14.36 -2.14 -15.14
N TRP A 131 -13.66 -1.00 -15.16
CA TRP A 131 -14.12 0.21 -14.46
C TRP A 131 -15.36 0.85 -15.10
N GLY A 132 -15.62 0.59 -16.38
CA GLY A 132 -16.72 1.21 -17.12
C GLY A 132 -16.60 2.73 -17.22
N LEU A 133 -15.39 3.28 -17.10
CA LEU A 133 -15.16 4.72 -17.18
C LEU A 133 -15.20 5.20 -18.64
N SER A 134 -15.61 6.45 -18.84
CA SER A 134 -15.52 7.09 -20.15
C SER A 134 -14.08 7.45 -20.44
N VAL A 135 -13.65 7.29 -21.69
CA VAL A 135 -12.30 7.65 -22.14
C VAL A 135 -11.96 9.09 -21.77
N CYS A 136 -10.82 9.29 -21.10
CA CYS A 136 -10.32 10.63 -20.75
C CYS A 136 -10.25 11.53 -21.99
N ARG A 137 -10.46 12.84 -21.81
CA ARG A 137 -10.28 13.84 -22.88
C ARG A 137 -8.84 13.77 -23.38
N GLY A 138 -8.64 13.14 -24.54
CA GLY A 138 -7.31 12.79 -25.07
C GLY A 138 -7.22 11.38 -25.66
N GLY A 139 -8.26 10.55 -25.52
CA GLY A 139 -8.36 9.26 -26.22
C GLY A 139 -7.55 8.12 -25.61
N ARG A 140 -6.80 8.36 -24.53
CA ARG A 140 -6.07 7.34 -23.78
C ARG A 140 -6.80 7.08 -22.46
N SER A 141 -7.36 5.89 -22.32
CA SER A 141 -7.92 5.41 -21.06
C SER A 141 -7.18 4.14 -20.62
N PRO A 142 -6.79 4.02 -19.34
CA PRO A 142 -6.26 2.77 -18.80
C PRO A 142 -7.34 1.67 -18.66
N ASP A 143 -8.59 1.94 -19.06
CA ASP A 143 -9.69 0.96 -18.99
C ASP A 143 -9.39 -0.35 -19.73
N ASN A 144 -8.63 -0.27 -20.84
CA ASN A 144 -8.29 -1.47 -21.60
C ASN A 144 -7.23 -2.34 -20.89
N VAL A 145 -6.50 -1.78 -19.93
CA VAL A 145 -5.48 -2.51 -19.17
C VAL A 145 -6.16 -3.35 -18.09
N THR A 146 -6.17 -4.66 -18.30
CA THR A 146 -6.74 -5.64 -17.36
C THR A 146 -5.66 -6.41 -16.59
N VAL A 147 -4.44 -6.46 -17.14
CA VAL A 147 -3.30 -7.15 -16.54
C VAL A 147 -2.09 -6.22 -16.46
N ILE A 148 -1.48 -6.14 -15.28
CA ILE A 148 -0.14 -5.55 -15.09
C ILE A 148 0.81 -6.66 -14.69
N ARG A 149 1.86 -6.89 -15.48
CA ARG A 149 2.93 -7.86 -15.17
C ARG A 149 4.16 -7.13 -14.70
N ILE A 150 4.60 -7.38 -13.47
CA ILE A 150 5.86 -6.86 -12.97
C ILE A 150 6.95 -7.91 -13.14
N LEU A 151 8.03 -7.55 -13.84
CA LEU A 151 9.23 -8.37 -13.98
C LEU A 151 10.36 -7.71 -13.18
N SER A 152 10.77 -8.39 -12.11
CA SER A 152 11.92 -7.99 -11.30
C SER A 152 13.18 -8.78 -11.72
N PRO A 153 14.34 -8.12 -11.94
CA PRO A 153 15.61 -8.81 -12.14
C PRO A 153 15.97 -9.65 -10.91
N SER A 154 16.42 -10.89 -11.11
CA SER A 154 16.87 -11.76 -9.99
C SER A 154 18.19 -11.32 -9.35
N LYS A 155 18.72 -10.13 -9.68
CA LYS A 155 19.98 -9.65 -9.12
C LYS A 155 19.77 -9.21 -7.69
N ARG A 156 20.68 -9.67 -6.82
CA ARG A 156 20.77 -9.30 -5.41
C ARG A 156 21.19 -7.83 -5.34
N LEU A 157 20.27 -6.94 -4.97
CA LEU A 157 20.58 -5.54 -4.64
C LEU A 157 21.75 -5.51 -3.64
N ASP A 158 22.84 -4.81 -3.97
CA ASP A 158 23.98 -4.60 -3.07
C ASP A 158 23.79 -3.25 -2.35
N TRP A 159 23.02 -3.31 -1.27
CA TRP A 159 22.65 -2.18 -0.41
C TRP A 159 23.87 -1.42 0.14
N GLN A 160 25.05 -2.06 0.22
CA GLN A 160 26.28 -1.45 0.74
C GLN A 160 27.03 -0.62 -0.30
N ARG A 161 26.88 -0.89 -1.60
CA ARG A 161 27.49 -0.10 -2.67
C ARG A 161 26.53 0.91 -3.29
N ASP A 162 25.26 0.54 -3.44
CA ASP A 162 24.36 1.29 -4.31
C ASP A 162 23.55 2.36 -3.58
N GLY A 163 23.52 2.34 -2.24
CA GLY A 163 23.02 3.44 -1.39
C GLY A 163 21.60 3.95 -1.69
N GLY A 164 20.88 3.32 -2.60
CA GLY A 164 19.68 3.86 -3.21
C GLY A 164 18.53 2.89 -3.04
N LYS A 165 17.51 3.30 -2.30
CA LYS A 165 16.16 2.71 -2.35
C LYS A 165 15.47 2.97 -3.71
N ARG A 166 16.24 3.05 -4.80
CA ARG A 166 15.75 3.54 -6.09
C ARG A 166 15.91 2.44 -7.13
N GLU A 167 14.77 1.90 -7.53
CA GLU A 167 14.64 1.04 -8.69
C GLU A 167 13.90 1.84 -9.76
N CYS A 168 14.44 1.84 -10.98
CA CYS A 168 13.77 2.46 -12.12
C CYS A 168 13.02 1.38 -12.90
N CYS A 169 12.06 1.78 -13.73
CA CYS A 169 11.31 0.81 -14.52
C CYS A 169 11.03 1.30 -15.94
N ASP A 170 10.97 0.34 -16.86
CA ASP A 170 10.42 0.56 -18.20
C ASP A 170 8.98 0.02 -18.24
N VAL A 171 8.10 0.77 -18.89
CA VAL A 171 6.69 0.42 -19.06
C VAL A 171 6.44 0.12 -20.53
N ASP A 172 6.14 -1.14 -20.82
CA ASP A 172 5.86 -1.63 -22.17
C ASP A 172 4.41 -2.10 -22.27
N GLU A 173 3.71 -1.72 -23.34
CA GLU A 173 2.49 -2.42 -23.76
C GLU A 173 2.91 -3.70 -24.48
N VAL A 174 2.59 -4.86 -23.87
CA VAL A 174 2.97 -6.18 -24.42
C VAL A 174 1.81 -6.86 -25.14
N ASP A 175 0.58 -6.58 -24.72
CA ASP A 175 -0.65 -7.01 -25.40
C ASP A 175 -1.69 -5.87 -25.34
N ALA A 176 -2.79 -5.99 -26.09
CA ALA A 176 -3.84 -4.99 -26.13
C ALA A 176 -4.45 -4.67 -24.74
N ASP A 177 -4.45 -5.64 -23.83
CA ASP A 177 -5.00 -5.54 -22.47
C ASP A 177 -3.96 -5.73 -21.35
N ALA A 178 -2.67 -5.86 -21.71
CA ALA A 178 -1.60 -6.15 -20.76
C ALA A 178 -0.46 -5.13 -20.84
N LEU A 179 -0.17 -4.55 -19.69
CA LEU A 179 0.97 -3.67 -19.47
C LEU A 179 2.05 -4.43 -18.69
N GLN A 180 3.31 -4.24 -19.08
CA GLN A 180 4.44 -4.87 -18.44
C GLN A 180 5.39 -3.81 -17.88
N VAL A 181 5.66 -3.92 -16.58
CA VAL A 181 6.62 -3.09 -15.86
C VAL A 181 7.88 -3.91 -15.65
N LYS A 182 8.99 -3.52 -16.26
CA LYS A 182 10.30 -4.16 -16.09
C LYS A 182 11.16 -3.31 -15.18
N LEU A 183 11.46 -3.82 -13.98
CA LEU A 183 12.36 -3.15 -13.06
C LEU A 183 13.80 -3.25 -13.59
N ARG A 184 14.59 -2.18 -13.42
CA ARG A 184 15.99 -2.07 -13.82
C ARG A 184 16.74 -1.04 -12.99
N ASP A 185 18.06 -1.04 -13.12
CA ASP A 185 18.91 -0.01 -12.53
C ASP A 185 18.58 1.37 -13.13
N CYS A 186 18.60 2.40 -12.29
CA CYS A 186 18.41 3.78 -12.71
C CYS A 186 19.62 4.32 -13.50
N GLY A 187 19.35 5.04 -14.59
CA GLY A 187 20.35 5.80 -15.32
C GLY A 187 20.82 7.02 -14.54
N ALA A 188 22.00 7.56 -14.87
CA ALA A 188 22.61 8.70 -14.17
C ALA A 188 21.75 9.99 -14.15
N ASN A 189 20.75 10.09 -15.04
CA ASN A 189 19.87 11.25 -15.19
C ASN A 189 18.41 10.96 -14.79
N GLU A 190 18.12 9.77 -14.27
CA GLU A 190 16.79 9.42 -13.75
C GLU A 190 16.75 9.75 -12.26
N ILE A 191 16.30 10.96 -11.94
CA ILE A 191 16.14 11.47 -10.57
C ILE A 191 14.64 11.51 -10.28
N LEU A 192 14.21 10.76 -9.26
CA LEU A 192 12.90 10.97 -8.64
C LEU A 192 12.96 12.29 -7.85
N LEU A 193 12.05 13.22 -8.16
CA LEU A 193 11.87 14.47 -7.41
C LEU A 193 11.32 14.20 -6.01
#